data_AF-A0A927N333-F1
#
_entry.id   AF-A0A927N333-F1
#
_cell.length_a   1.000
_cell.length_b   1.000
_cell.length_c   1.000
_cell.angle_alpha   90.00
_cell.angle_beta   90.00
_cell.angle_gamma   90.00
#
_symmetry.space_group_name_H-M   'P 1'
#
loop_
_entity.id
_entity.type
_entity.pdbx_description
1 polymer ?
#
loop_
_entity_poly.entity_id
_entity_poly.type
_entity_poly.pdbx_seq_one_letter_code
_entity_poly.pdbx_strand_id
1 'polypeptide(L)'
;MNASTSGLPPLPFGGAPTRRRVLRTALGLGALSLPAGLLAGCTGDDEPGAADDERMPRSTPSPTPTPDPDLPLLSAALESERALLATYAATTAQHPDLRDQLRAYVQRHEQHLAALTAMTRTAGAPTARVASSPTPTQTQVPSSPGEAMAALLTLERAATTGRRRDTQTVRGSEYARILASIAACEGTHVTAFEGESS
;
A
#
# COMPACT_ATOMS: atom_id res chain seq x y z
N MET A 1 8.50 42.98 -57.81
CA MET A 1 9.60 43.69 -57.10
C MET A 1 9.16 43.93 -55.67
N ASN A 2 10.08 43.62 -54.75
CA ASN A 2 10.13 43.92 -53.32
C ASN A 2 9.36 43.06 -52.31
N ALA A 3 10.17 42.52 -51.41
CA ALA A 3 9.92 41.63 -50.30
C ALA A 3 9.33 42.37 -49.09
N SER A 4 8.67 41.63 -48.22
CA SER A 4 8.69 41.88 -46.78
C SER A 4 8.57 40.55 -46.05
N THR A 5 9.75 40.05 -45.71
CA THR A 5 10.03 39.08 -44.66
C THR A 5 9.61 39.66 -43.31
N SER A 6 8.88 38.89 -42.51
CA SER A 6 8.85 39.08 -41.06
C SER A 6 9.10 37.71 -40.44
N GLY A 7 10.37 37.49 -40.11
CA GLY A 7 10.84 36.36 -39.35
C GLY A 7 10.43 36.53 -37.89
N LEU A 8 9.77 35.52 -37.34
CA LEU A 8 9.64 35.35 -35.90
C LEU A 8 10.93 34.73 -35.36
N PRO A 9 11.44 35.19 -34.20
CA PRO A 9 12.61 34.60 -33.58
C PRO A 9 12.30 33.20 -33.03
N PRO A 10 13.25 32.24 -33.09
CA PRO A 10 13.11 30.98 -32.38
C PRO A 10 13.17 31.23 -30.87
N LEU A 11 12.18 30.71 -30.13
CA LEU A 11 12.22 30.67 -28.67
C LEU A 11 13.30 29.67 -28.23
N PRO A 12 14.07 29.98 -27.18
CA PRO A 12 15.10 29.07 -26.68
C PRO A 12 14.48 27.80 -26.08
N PHE A 13 14.81 26.66 -26.67
CA PHE A 13 14.82 25.38 -25.98
C PHE A 13 15.86 25.46 -24.85
N GLY A 14 15.48 25.19 -23.61
CA GLY A 14 16.46 25.12 -22.52
C GLY A 14 15.84 24.91 -21.16
N GLY A 15 15.62 23.65 -20.78
CA GLY A 15 15.26 23.32 -19.40
C GLY A 15 14.78 21.89 -19.19
N ALA A 16 15.49 20.88 -19.70
CA ALA A 16 15.27 19.51 -19.24
C ALA A 16 15.69 19.42 -17.75
N PRO A 17 14.84 18.91 -16.83
CA PRO A 17 15.29 18.62 -15.48
C PRO A 17 16.31 17.48 -15.53
N THR A 18 17.57 17.86 -15.35
CA THR A 18 18.71 16.96 -15.31
C THR A 18 18.60 16.09 -14.05
N ARG A 19 18.29 14.81 -14.26
CA ARG A 19 18.43 13.76 -13.24
C ARG A 19 19.90 13.68 -12.84
N ARG A 20 20.26 14.32 -11.72
CA ARG A 20 21.61 14.17 -11.15
C ARG A 20 21.58 13.34 -9.88
N ARG A 21 22.53 12.41 -9.90
CA ARG A 21 22.68 11.19 -9.10
C ARG A 21 23.11 11.48 -7.65
N VAL A 22 22.57 10.64 -6.77
CA VAL A 22 23.27 9.83 -5.75
C VAL A 22 24.55 10.41 -5.12
N LEU A 23 24.44 10.72 -3.83
CA LEU A 23 25.44 10.46 -2.78
C LEU A 23 24.62 9.88 -1.61
N ARG A 24 24.62 8.58 -1.29
CA ARG A 24 25.70 7.81 -0.64
C ARG A 24 26.40 8.60 0.48
N THR A 25 25.66 8.84 1.55
CA THR A 25 26.15 9.08 2.91
C THR A 25 25.72 7.87 3.73
N ALA A 26 26.60 6.89 3.92
CA ALA A 26 27.66 6.83 4.94
C ALA A 26 27.17 5.92 6.08
N LEU A 27 27.78 4.73 6.15
CA LEU A 27 27.63 3.80 7.26
C LEU A 27 27.98 4.53 8.56
N GLY A 28 27.00 4.66 9.45
CA GLY A 28 27.21 4.94 10.86
C GLY A 28 26.94 3.67 11.65
N LEU A 29 27.97 2.85 11.86
CA LEU A 29 27.98 1.86 12.95
C LEU A 29 27.88 2.63 14.27
N GLY A 30 26.69 2.66 14.87
CA GLY A 30 26.45 3.13 16.23
C GLY A 30 26.35 1.93 17.17
N ALA A 31 27.30 1.82 18.08
CA ALA A 31 27.59 0.66 18.92
C ALA A 31 26.43 0.21 19.83
N LEU A 32 26.38 -1.11 20.01
CA LEU A 32 25.73 -1.81 21.12
C LEU A 32 26.25 -1.30 22.47
N SER A 33 25.34 -0.93 23.36
CA SER A 33 25.61 -0.89 24.80
C SER A 33 24.43 -1.50 25.54
N LEU A 34 24.55 -2.79 25.83
CA LEU A 34 23.76 -3.54 26.80
C LEU A 34 24.34 -3.26 28.20
N PRO A 35 23.60 -2.70 29.17
CA PRO A 35 23.93 -2.87 30.56
C PRO A 35 23.36 -4.21 31.05
N ALA A 36 24.25 -5.19 31.23
CA ALA A 36 24.02 -6.38 32.03
C ALA A 36 23.90 -5.96 33.52
N GLY A 37 22.69 -6.03 34.07
CA GLY A 37 22.44 -5.91 35.50
C GLY A 37 22.53 -7.28 36.17
N LEU A 38 23.53 -7.45 37.04
CA LEU A 38 23.74 -8.63 37.87
C LEU A 38 22.86 -8.59 39.14
N LEU A 39 22.17 -9.70 39.38
CA LEU A 39 21.95 -10.40 40.65
C LEU A 39 21.68 -9.57 41.94
N ALA A 40 20.41 -9.47 42.30
CA ALA A 40 19.91 -9.59 43.67
C ALA A 40 18.74 -10.59 43.62
N GLY A 41 18.71 -11.74 44.27
CA GLY A 41 19.36 -12.10 45.54
C GLY A 41 18.37 -11.94 46.70
N CYS A 42 17.21 -12.60 46.63
CA CYS A 42 16.37 -12.92 47.79
C CYS A 42 15.97 -14.39 47.69
N THR A 43 16.72 -15.26 48.36
CA THR A 43 16.31 -16.61 48.70
C THR A 43 15.24 -16.50 49.79
N GLY A 44 13.99 -16.82 49.45
CA GLY A 44 12.98 -17.17 50.44
C GLY A 44 12.97 -18.69 50.54
N ASP A 45 13.59 -19.23 51.58
CA ASP A 45 13.55 -20.65 51.89
C ASP A 45 12.15 -21.08 52.38
N ASP A 46 11.83 -22.31 52.00
CA ASP A 46 10.70 -23.20 52.26
C ASP A 46 9.94 -23.08 53.58
N GLU A 47 8.62 -23.35 53.50
CA GLU A 47 7.90 -24.19 54.45
C GLU A 47 6.93 -25.10 53.66
N PRO A 48 7.08 -26.44 53.67
CA PRO A 48 6.09 -27.36 53.12
C PRO A 48 5.01 -27.62 54.19
N GLY A 49 4.06 -26.69 54.28
CA GLY A 49 2.92 -26.76 55.19
C GLY A 49 1.66 -27.24 54.47
N ALA A 50 1.30 -28.50 54.74
CA ALA A 50 -0.05 -29.09 54.69
C ALA A 50 -0.87 -28.97 53.38
N ALA A 51 -1.29 -30.14 52.91
CA ALA A 51 -2.29 -30.30 51.86
C ALA A 51 -3.61 -29.59 52.22
N ASP A 52 -3.84 -28.43 51.60
CA ASP A 52 -5.15 -27.83 51.42
C ASP A 52 -5.44 -27.80 49.92
N ASP A 53 -6.56 -28.40 49.54
CA ASP A 53 -7.18 -28.48 48.21
C ASP A 53 -6.80 -27.29 47.29
N GLU A 54 -5.86 -27.53 46.35
CA GLU A 54 -5.49 -26.59 45.31
C GLU A 54 -6.66 -26.34 44.35
N ARG A 55 -7.53 -25.42 44.73
CA ARG A 55 -8.45 -24.77 43.81
C ARG A 55 -7.61 -23.88 42.89
N MET A 56 -7.10 -24.48 41.82
CA MET A 56 -6.43 -23.82 40.70
C MET A 56 -7.16 -22.50 40.39
N PRO A 57 -6.49 -21.33 40.45
CA PRO A 57 -7.10 -20.09 40.02
C PRO A 57 -7.44 -20.27 38.54
N ARG A 58 -8.75 -20.33 38.23
CA ARG A 58 -9.23 -20.32 36.85
C ARG A 58 -8.70 -19.04 36.22
N SER A 59 -7.69 -19.14 35.37
CA SER A 59 -7.26 -18.07 34.48
C SER A 59 -8.47 -17.57 33.74
N THR A 60 -9.00 -16.43 34.15
CA THR A 60 -10.04 -15.77 33.36
C THR A 60 -9.39 -15.43 32.02
N PRO A 61 -10.01 -15.82 30.89
CA PRO A 61 -9.47 -15.44 29.59
C PRO A 61 -9.33 -13.92 29.56
N SER A 62 -8.13 -13.42 29.26
CA SER A 62 -7.93 -12.00 29.02
C SER A 62 -8.89 -11.56 27.93
N PRO A 63 -9.57 -10.40 28.07
CA PRO A 63 -10.50 -9.94 27.06
C PRO A 63 -9.77 -9.82 25.72
N THR A 64 -10.31 -10.48 24.69
CA THR A 64 -9.79 -10.34 23.34
C THR A 64 -9.82 -8.85 22.97
N PRO A 65 -8.71 -8.26 22.49
CA PRO A 65 -8.71 -6.86 22.09
C PRO A 65 -9.80 -6.66 21.02
N THR A 66 -10.62 -5.63 21.22
CA THR A 66 -11.64 -5.25 20.24
C THR A 66 -10.92 -4.72 18.99
N PRO A 67 -11.29 -5.16 17.78
CA PRO A 67 -10.69 -4.65 16.54
C PRO A 67 -10.86 -3.14 16.40
N ASP A 68 -9.92 -2.52 15.69
CA ASP A 68 -9.96 -1.09 15.38
C ASP A 68 -11.25 -0.75 14.59
N PRO A 69 -11.98 0.33 14.94
CA PRO A 69 -13.21 0.71 14.22
C PRO A 69 -12.99 1.00 12.72
N ASP A 70 -11.78 1.33 12.30
CA ASP A 70 -11.45 1.57 10.89
C ASP A 70 -11.14 0.28 10.11
N LEU A 71 -11.05 -0.87 10.77
CA LEU A 71 -10.70 -2.14 10.14
C LEU A 71 -11.60 -2.49 8.93
N PRO A 72 -12.94 -2.31 8.95
CA PRO A 72 -13.77 -2.61 7.78
C PRO A 72 -13.43 -1.75 6.56
N LEU A 73 -13.14 -0.46 6.78
CA LEU A 73 -12.75 0.48 5.72
C LEU A 73 -11.38 0.09 5.15
N LEU A 74 -10.40 -0.21 6.00
CA LEU A 74 -9.07 -0.66 5.58
C LEU A 74 -9.13 -2.00 4.83
N SER A 75 -10.04 -2.89 5.23
CA SER A 75 -10.24 -4.19 4.58
C SER A 75 -10.88 -4.03 3.20
N ALA A 76 -11.87 -3.14 3.06
CA ALA A 76 -12.47 -2.82 1.76
C ALA A 76 -11.44 -2.17 0.82
N ALA A 77 -10.60 -1.29 1.35
CA ALA A 77 -9.49 -0.70 0.61
C ALA A 77 -8.49 -1.73 0.10
N LEU A 78 -8.08 -2.64 0.97
CA LEU A 78 -7.21 -3.76 0.63
C LEU A 78 -7.80 -4.64 -0.48
N GLU A 79 -9.11 -4.92 -0.42
CA GLU A 79 -9.77 -5.73 -1.43
C GLU A 79 -9.89 -5.01 -2.78
N SER A 80 -10.19 -3.71 -2.76
CA SER A 80 -10.20 -2.90 -3.99
C SER A 80 -8.85 -2.89 -4.70
N GLU A 81 -7.75 -2.83 -3.94
CA GLU A 81 -6.39 -2.87 -4.48
C GLU A 81 -6.07 -4.23 -5.12
N ARG A 82 -6.48 -5.34 -4.49
CA ARG A 82 -6.32 -6.69 -5.05
C ARG A 82 -7.09 -6.85 -6.35
N ALA A 83 -8.32 -6.37 -6.40
CA ALA A 83 -9.15 -6.44 -7.60
C ALA A 83 -8.54 -5.62 -8.76
N LEU A 84 -7.95 -4.46 -8.46
CA LEU A 84 -7.24 -3.66 -9.45
C LEU A 84 -6.00 -4.41 -9.98
N LEU A 85 -5.16 -4.95 -9.11
CA LEU A 85 -3.99 -5.76 -9.50
C LEU A 85 -4.38 -7.00 -10.31
N ALA A 86 -5.47 -7.68 -9.95
CA ALA A 86 -5.99 -8.81 -10.73
C ALA A 86 -6.40 -8.36 -12.15
N THR A 87 -6.95 -7.15 -12.29
CA THR A 87 -7.30 -6.58 -13.59
C THR A 87 -6.07 -6.23 -14.41
N TYR A 88 -5.02 -5.65 -13.81
CA TYR A 88 -3.73 -5.46 -14.48
C TYR A 88 -3.12 -6.78 -14.96
N ALA A 89 -3.18 -7.82 -14.13
CA ALA A 89 -2.70 -9.15 -14.47
C ALA A 89 -3.48 -9.76 -15.64
N ALA A 90 -4.81 -9.65 -15.62
CA ALA A 90 -5.66 -10.10 -16.73
C ALA A 90 -5.37 -9.33 -18.03
N THR A 91 -5.23 -8.00 -17.95
CA THR A 91 -4.90 -7.14 -19.10
C THR A 91 -3.57 -7.53 -19.72
N THR A 92 -2.53 -7.72 -18.92
CA THR A 92 -1.19 -8.10 -19.41
C THR A 92 -1.07 -9.55 -19.86
N ALA A 93 -1.98 -10.42 -19.43
CA ALA A 93 -2.13 -11.77 -19.96
C ALA A 93 -2.77 -11.76 -21.35
N GLN A 94 -3.83 -10.96 -21.55
CA GLN A 94 -4.53 -10.85 -22.83
C GLN A 94 -3.79 -9.98 -23.86
N HIS A 95 -3.09 -8.94 -23.41
CA HIS A 95 -2.35 -7.97 -24.24
C HIS A 95 -0.88 -7.93 -23.82
N PRO A 96 -0.05 -8.90 -24.25
CA PRO A 96 1.35 -8.98 -23.82
C PRO A 96 2.18 -7.74 -24.15
N ASP A 97 1.86 -7.04 -25.24
CA ASP A 97 2.57 -5.83 -25.68
C ASP A 97 2.45 -4.67 -24.68
N LEU A 98 1.42 -4.68 -23.81
CA LEU A 98 1.22 -3.66 -22.78
C LEU A 98 2.07 -3.90 -21.52
N ARG A 99 2.74 -5.06 -21.37
CA ARG A 99 3.46 -5.43 -20.14
C ARG A 99 4.50 -4.40 -19.74
N ASP A 100 5.32 -3.96 -20.69
CA ASP A 100 6.41 -3.03 -20.40
C ASP A 100 5.89 -1.63 -20.01
N GLN A 101 4.81 -1.19 -20.66
CA GLN A 101 4.13 0.07 -20.34
C GLN A 101 3.48 0.02 -18.95
N LEU A 102 2.79 -1.08 -18.62
CA LEU A 102 2.03 -1.20 -17.37
C LEU A 102 2.87 -1.59 -16.14
N ARG A 103 4.10 -2.09 -16.33
CA ARG A 103 4.96 -2.60 -15.25
C ARG A 103 5.12 -1.62 -14.08
N ALA A 104 5.34 -0.34 -14.36
CA ALA A 104 5.56 0.66 -13.32
C ALA A 104 4.31 0.87 -12.45
N TYR A 105 3.12 0.86 -13.06
CA TYR A 105 1.85 0.96 -12.34
C TYR A 105 1.64 -0.26 -11.45
N VAL A 106 1.82 -1.47 -11.98
CA VAL A 106 1.73 -2.72 -11.21
C VAL A 106 2.63 -2.68 -9.99
N GLN A 107 3.89 -2.28 -10.14
CA GLN A 107 4.84 -2.19 -9.03
C GLN A 107 4.37 -1.18 -7.96
N ARG A 108 3.73 -0.07 -8.34
CA ARG A 108 3.17 0.89 -7.38
C ARG A 108 1.97 0.33 -6.64
N HIS A 109 1.06 -0.34 -7.33
CA HIS A 109 -0.09 -0.99 -6.70
C HIS A 109 0.33 -2.11 -5.74
N GLU A 110 1.38 -2.87 -6.05
CA GLU A 110 1.94 -3.85 -5.10
C GLU A 110 2.46 -3.18 -3.81
N GLN A 111 3.05 -1.98 -3.91
CA GLN A 111 3.49 -1.21 -2.74
C GLN A 111 2.29 -0.71 -1.92
N HIS A 112 1.23 -0.24 -2.57
CA HIS A 112 -0.01 0.16 -1.90
C HIS A 112 -0.67 -1.04 -1.20
N LEU A 113 -0.75 -2.19 -1.88
CA LEU A 113 -1.28 -3.44 -1.34
C LEU A 113 -0.51 -3.87 -0.08
N ALA A 114 0.82 -3.77 -0.10
CA ALA A 114 1.66 -4.06 1.06
C ALA A 114 1.36 -3.11 2.23
N ALA A 115 1.21 -1.81 1.97
CA ALA A 115 0.87 -0.81 2.99
C ALA A 115 -0.53 -1.06 3.59
N LEU A 116 -1.53 -1.33 2.75
CA LEU A 116 -2.90 -1.67 3.17
C LEU A 116 -2.94 -2.98 3.98
N THR A 117 -2.13 -3.97 3.60
CA THR A 117 -1.99 -5.23 4.34
C THR A 117 -1.37 -5.01 5.72
N ALA A 118 -0.39 -4.12 5.84
CA ALA A 118 0.21 -3.76 7.12
C ALA A 118 -0.77 -3.01 8.03
N MET A 119 -1.55 -2.07 7.47
CA MET A 119 -2.57 -1.33 8.21
C MET A 119 -3.69 -2.25 8.71
N THR A 120 -4.22 -3.15 7.87
CA THR A 120 -5.27 -4.10 8.29
C THR A 120 -4.79 -5.03 9.40
N ARG A 121 -3.55 -5.52 9.34
CA ARG A 121 -2.95 -6.31 10.42
C ARG A 121 -2.85 -5.51 11.72
N THR A 122 -2.41 -4.25 11.65
CA THR A 122 -2.30 -3.35 12.81
C THR A 122 -3.68 -3.06 13.42
N ALA A 123 -4.70 -2.89 12.57
CA ALA A 123 -6.10 -2.67 12.94
C ALA A 123 -6.79 -3.91 13.56
N GLY A 124 -6.08 -5.03 13.71
CA GLY A 124 -6.59 -6.23 14.37
C GLY A 124 -7.26 -7.24 13.44
N ALA A 125 -6.98 -7.19 12.13
CA ALA A 125 -7.37 -8.27 11.23
C ALA A 125 -6.73 -9.59 11.73
N PRO A 126 -7.51 -10.67 11.89
CA PRO A 126 -6.95 -11.95 12.30
C PRO A 126 -5.90 -12.40 11.29
N THR A 127 -4.77 -12.90 11.79
CA THR A 127 -3.76 -13.60 10.98
C THR A 127 -4.27 -14.99 10.61
N ALA A 128 -5.44 -15.06 9.97
CA ALA A 128 -5.97 -16.34 9.51
C ALA A 128 -5.02 -16.90 8.44
N ARG A 129 -4.61 -18.14 8.63
CA ARG A 129 -3.85 -18.94 7.66
C ARG A 129 -4.71 -19.05 6.40
N VAL A 130 -4.28 -18.42 5.31
CA VAL A 130 -4.86 -18.39 3.95
C VAL A 130 -6.13 -19.23 3.84
N ALA A 131 -7.27 -18.65 4.22
CA ALA A 131 -8.56 -19.27 3.93
C ALA A 131 -8.72 -19.26 2.41
N SER A 132 -9.21 -20.39 1.87
CA SER A 132 -9.32 -20.72 0.45
C SER A 132 -9.58 -19.49 -0.43
N SER A 133 -8.71 -19.30 -1.42
CA SER A 133 -8.84 -18.23 -2.41
C SER A 133 -10.29 -18.19 -2.93
N PRO A 134 -10.95 -17.01 -2.94
CA PRO A 134 -12.23 -16.89 -3.61
C PRO A 134 -12.08 -17.36 -5.05
N THR A 135 -13.07 -18.10 -5.56
CA THR A 135 -13.14 -18.51 -6.96
C THR A 135 -12.87 -17.29 -7.83
N PRO A 136 -11.91 -17.32 -8.76
CA PRO A 136 -11.58 -16.15 -9.56
C PRO A 136 -12.81 -15.75 -10.36
N THR A 137 -13.41 -14.61 -10.02
CA THR A 137 -14.27 -13.90 -10.95
C THR A 137 -13.39 -13.57 -12.15
N GLN A 138 -13.71 -14.10 -13.33
CA GLN A 138 -13.00 -13.72 -14.55
C GLN A 138 -13.19 -12.22 -14.75
N THR A 139 -12.10 -11.46 -14.59
CA THR A 139 -12.09 -10.06 -15.00
C THR A 139 -12.26 -10.01 -16.51
N GLN A 140 -13.36 -9.44 -16.97
CA GLN A 140 -13.59 -9.25 -18.40
C GLN A 140 -12.68 -8.11 -18.89
N VAL A 141 -11.70 -8.45 -19.72
CA VAL A 141 -10.78 -7.50 -20.33
C VAL A 141 -11.22 -7.24 -21.79
N PRO A 142 -11.32 -5.98 -22.22
CA PRO A 142 -11.66 -5.66 -23.60
C PRO A 142 -10.70 -6.29 -24.61
N SER A 143 -11.22 -6.66 -25.78
CA SER A 143 -10.45 -7.34 -26.82
C SER A 143 -9.45 -6.45 -27.55
N SER A 144 -9.60 -5.12 -27.49
CA SER A 144 -8.64 -4.19 -28.08
C SER A 144 -7.70 -3.62 -26.99
N PRO A 145 -6.39 -3.44 -27.29
CA PRO A 145 -5.45 -2.85 -26.33
C PRO A 145 -5.87 -1.43 -25.89
N GLY A 146 -6.39 -0.61 -26.81
CA GLY A 146 -6.83 0.75 -26.51
C GLY A 146 -8.04 0.79 -25.56
N GLU A 147 -9.04 -0.06 -25.77
CA GLU A 147 -10.17 -0.16 -24.84
C GLU A 147 -9.75 -0.76 -23.48
N ALA A 148 -8.79 -1.68 -23.46
CA ALA A 148 -8.23 -2.21 -22.22
C ALA A 148 -7.51 -1.12 -21.41
N MET A 149 -6.75 -0.25 -22.06
CA MET A 149 -6.14 0.93 -21.43
C MET A 149 -7.20 1.91 -20.90
N ALA A 150 -8.25 2.19 -21.68
CA ALA A 150 -9.35 3.05 -21.24
C ALA A 150 -10.13 2.46 -20.04
N ALA A 151 -10.28 1.13 -20.00
CA ALA A 151 -10.85 0.42 -18.86
C ALA A 151 -9.98 0.54 -17.61
N LEU A 152 -8.64 0.38 -17.73
CA LEU A 152 -7.70 0.59 -16.63
C LEU A 152 -7.76 2.04 -16.13
N LEU A 153 -7.76 3.04 -17.01
CA LEU A 153 -7.92 4.45 -16.62
C LEU A 153 -9.22 4.70 -15.83
N THR A 154 -10.32 4.07 -16.24
CA THR A 154 -11.59 4.17 -15.51
C THR A 154 -11.47 3.60 -14.10
N LEU A 155 -10.77 2.47 -13.95
CA LEU A 155 -10.52 1.85 -12.65
C LEU A 155 -9.57 2.69 -11.77
N GLU A 156 -8.51 3.27 -12.33
CA GLU A 156 -7.62 4.19 -11.61
C GLU A 156 -8.36 5.41 -11.05
N ARG A 157 -9.27 5.99 -11.84
CA ARG A 157 -10.13 7.09 -11.40
C ARG A 157 -11.07 6.66 -10.27
N ALA A 158 -11.63 5.46 -10.36
CA ALA A 158 -12.47 4.89 -9.32
C ALA A 158 -11.69 4.64 -8.02
N ALA A 159 -10.48 4.06 -8.11
CA ALA A 159 -9.57 3.84 -7.00
C ALA A 159 -9.20 5.16 -6.31
N THR A 160 -8.74 6.16 -7.08
CA THR A 160 -8.40 7.50 -6.57
C THR A 160 -9.56 8.12 -5.82
N THR A 161 -10.77 8.05 -6.40
CA THR A 161 -11.98 8.59 -5.78
C THR A 161 -12.33 7.83 -4.50
N GLY A 162 -12.21 6.50 -4.51
CA GLY A 162 -12.39 5.64 -3.33
C GLY A 162 -11.43 5.99 -2.20
N ARG A 163 -10.12 6.03 -2.46
CA ARG A 163 -9.10 6.39 -1.46
C ARG A 163 -9.32 7.79 -0.87
N ARG A 164 -9.76 8.76 -1.68
CA ARG A 164 -10.13 10.10 -1.20
C ARG A 164 -11.33 10.08 -0.24
N ARG A 165 -12.37 9.31 -0.53
CA ARG A 165 -13.52 9.14 0.38
C ARG A 165 -13.12 8.44 1.67
N ASP A 166 -12.28 7.43 1.57
CA ASP A 166 -11.80 6.69 2.73
C ASP A 166 -10.96 7.58 3.65
N THR A 167 -10.14 8.47 3.09
CA THR A 167 -9.40 9.50 3.85
C THR A 167 -10.33 10.43 4.64
N GLN A 168 -11.54 10.71 4.13
CA GLN A 168 -12.53 11.56 4.82
C GLN A 168 -13.31 10.82 5.92
N THR A 169 -13.30 9.50 5.88
CA THR A 169 -14.14 8.66 6.75
C THR A 169 -13.35 8.00 7.87
N VAL A 170 -12.09 7.66 7.62
CA VAL A 170 -11.21 6.98 8.57
C VAL A 170 -10.98 7.85 9.82
N ARG A 171 -10.96 7.22 10.99
CA ARG A 171 -10.86 7.90 12.29
C ARG A 171 -9.39 8.09 12.70
N GLY A 172 -8.53 7.13 12.37
CA GLY A 172 -7.10 7.15 12.66
C GLY A 172 -6.33 8.13 11.77
N SER A 173 -5.69 9.13 12.38
CA SER A 173 -4.93 10.16 11.64
C SER A 173 -3.73 9.58 10.85
N GLU A 174 -3.12 8.51 11.34
CA GLU A 174 -2.05 7.81 10.63
C GLU A 174 -2.58 7.09 9.38
N TYR A 175 -3.70 6.38 9.51
CA TYR A 175 -4.37 5.77 8.36
C TYR A 175 -4.80 6.81 7.33
N ALA A 176 -5.38 7.93 7.78
CA ALA A 176 -5.75 9.05 6.89
C ALA A 176 -4.54 9.55 6.09
N ARG A 177 -3.38 9.70 6.74
CA ARG A 177 -2.14 10.15 6.07
C ARG A 177 -1.68 9.16 5.00
N ILE A 178 -1.68 7.87 5.30
CA ILE A 178 -1.26 6.82 4.36
C ILE A 178 -2.25 6.73 3.20
N LEU A 179 -3.56 6.72 3.48
CA LEU A 179 -4.62 6.69 2.47
C LEU A 179 -4.57 7.92 1.55
N ALA A 180 -4.29 9.11 2.10
CA ALA A 180 -4.11 10.33 1.31
C ALA A 180 -2.88 10.22 0.39
N SER A 181 -1.78 9.66 0.88
CA SER A 181 -0.58 9.42 0.07
C SER A 181 -0.87 8.45 -1.08
N ILE A 182 -1.62 7.38 -0.83
CA ILE A 182 -2.02 6.42 -1.87
C ILE A 182 -2.92 7.12 -2.90
N ALA A 183 -3.94 7.87 -2.44
CA ALA A 183 -4.82 8.62 -3.34
C ALA A 183 -4.06 9.61 -4.25
N ALA A 184 -3.02 10.26 -3.73
CA ALA A 184 -2.18 11.17 -4.52
C ALA A 184 -1.34 10.42 -5.58
N CYS A 185 -0.80 9.25 -5.24
CA CYS A 185 -0.08 8.39 -6.19
C CYS A 185 -1.00 7.92 -7.32
N GLU A 186 -2.18 7.38 -6.98
CA GLU A 186 -3.18 6.94 -7.96
C GLU A 186 -3.66 8.09 -8.85
N GLY A 187 -3.86 9.29 -8.28
CA GLY A 187 -4.16 10.48 -9.06
C GLY A 187 -3.07 10.81 -10.08
N THR A 188 -1.80 10.56 -9.75
CA THR A 188 -0.68 10.69 -10.71
C THR A 188 -0.76 9.65 -11.81
N HIS A 189 -1.21 8.42 -11.51
CA HIS A 189 -1.44 7.40 -12.55
C HIS A 189 -2.48 7.87 -13.56
N VAL A 190 -3.62 8.39 -13.09
CA VAL A 190 -4.69 8.93 -13.95
C VAL A 190 -4.13 9.97 -14.92
N THR A 191 -3.34 10.93 -14.42
CA THR A 191 -2.75 11.97 -15.28
C THR A 191 -1.75 11.42 -16.30
N ALA A 192 -1.03 10.35 -15.95
CA ALA A 192 -0.07 9.72 -16.85
C ALA A 192 -0.79 8.97 -17.98
N PHE A 193 -1.84 8.20 -17.68
CA PHE A 193 -2.69 7.54 -18.68
C PHE A 193 -3.32 8.53 -19.68
N GLU A 194 -3.78 9.69 -19.19
CA GLU A 194 -4.37 10.74 -20.04
C GLU A 194 -3.34 11.34 -21.02
N GLY A 195 -2.09 11.51 -20.56
CA GLY A 195 -0.99 11.98 -21.39
C GLY A 195 -0.53 10.97 -22.46
N GLU A 196 -0.73 9.67 -22.23
CA GLU A 196 -0.45 8.60 -23.20
C GLU A 196 -1.56 8.42 -24.24
N SER A 197 -2.75 9.00 -24.01
CA SER A 197 -3.94 8.87 -24.87
C SER A 197 -4.17 10.09 -25.79
N SER A 198 -3.32 11.11 -25.71
CA SER A 198 -3.40 12.37 -26.48
C SER A 198 -2.43 12.36 -27.66
#